data_AF-X1FDY2-F1
#
_entry.id   AF-X1FDY2-F1
#
_cell.length_a   1.000
_cell.length_b   1.000
_cell.length_c   1.000
_cell.angle_alpha   90.00
_cell.angle_beta   90.00
_cell.angle_gamma   90.00
#
_symmetry.space_group_name_H-M   'P 1'
#
loop_
_entity.id
_entity.type
_entity.pdbx_description
1 polymer ?
#
loop_
_entity_poly.entity_id
_entity_poly.type
_entity_poly.pdbx_seq_one_letter_code
_entity_poly.pdbx_strand_id
1 'polypeptide(L)'
;LIDQGASANGIAVFYRVNSMSRVLEEAFIQNKIPYQIVRGVEFYNRKEIRDLLAYLKILVNPNDKIALLRIINTPVRGIGKTTIDRIRAYAISHNITFY
;
A
#
# COMPACT_ATOMS: atom_id res chain seq x y z
N LEU A 1 -19.66 19.45 23.67
CA LEU A 1 -20.43 18.70 22.65
C LEU A 1 -20.67 17.26 23.07
N ILE A 2 -19.64 16.42 23.15
CA ILE A 2 -19.81 15.01 23.59
C ILE A 2 -20.29 14.94 25.04
N ASP A 3 -19.70 15.73 25.94
CA ASP A 3 -20.15 15.84 27.34
C ASP A 3 -21.56 16.43 27.48
N GLN A 4 -22.07 17.08 26.42
CA GLN A 4 -23.43 17.62 26.35
C GLN A 4 -24.41 16.64 25.68
N GLY A 5 -23.98 15.39 25.41
CA GLY A 5 -24.81 14.32 24.84
C GLY A 5 -24.75 14.19 23.32
N ALA A 6 -23.90 14.94 22.62
CA ALA A 6 -23.75 14.79 21.17
C ALA A 6 -23.02 13.49 20.80
N SER A 7 -23.58 12.74 19.85
CA SER A 7 -22.95 11.53 19.32
C SER A 7 -21.71 11.87 18.49
N ALA A 8 -20.60 11.18 18.75
CA ALA A 8 -19.35 11.34 17.98
C ALA A 8 -19.54 11.06 16.48
N ASN A 9 -20.45 10.13 16.11
CA ASN A 9 -20.75 9.83 14.71
C ASN A 9 -21.45 10.98 13.96
N GLY A 10 -22.00 11.96 14.68
CA GLY A 10 -22.59 13.17 14.09
C GLY A 10 -21.61 14.33 13.92
N ILE A 11 -20.34 14.14 14.29
CA ILE A 11 -19.32 15.19 14.29
C ILE A 11 -18.26 14.84 13.25
N ALA A 12 -18.00 15.79 12.34
CA ALA A 12 -16.92 15.69 11.35
C ALA A 12 -15.95 16.86 11.51
N VAL A 13 -14.65 16.57 11.44
CA VAL A 13 -13.59 17.58 11.51
C VAL A 13 -12.88 17.63 10.16
N PHE A 14 -12.95 18.78 9.48
CA PHE A 14 -12.28 19.01 8.21
C PHE A 14 -10.98 19.78 8.43
N TYR A 15 -9.91 19.30 7.81
CA TYR A 15 -8.60 19.95 7.82
C TYR A 15 -8.02 20.00 6.40
N ARG A 16 -7.07 20.93 6.17
CA ARG A 16 -6.58 21.23 4.83
C ARG A 16 -5.47 20.28 4.35
N VAL A 17 -4.65 19.76 5.27
CA VAL A 17 -3.46 18.97 4.94
C VAL A 17 -3.44 17.71 5.80
N ASN A 18 -3.13 16.55 5.20
CA ASN A 18 -3.12 15.25 5.90
C ASN A 18 -2.18 15.20 7.11
N SER A 19 -1.09 15.97 7.12
CA SER A 19 -0.19 16.05 8.28
C SER A 19 -0.84 16.65 9.53
N MET A 20 -1.93 17.41 9.37
CA MET A 20 -2.69 17.97 10.49
C MET A 20 -3.54 16.91 11.21
N SER A 21 -3.80 15.75 10.59
CA SER A 21 -4.56 14.68 11.24
C SER A 21 -3.86 14.21 12.51
N ARG A 22 -2.53 14.07 12.46
CA ARG A 22 -1.73 13.47 13.54
C ARG A 22 -1.89 14.19 14.89
N VAL A 23 -1.87 15.53 14.89
CA VAL A 23 -2.04 16.32 16.12
C VAL A 23 -3.46 16.16 16.69
N LEU A 24 -4.47 16.08 15.81
CA LEU A 24 -5.85 15.81 16.22
C LEU A 24 -6.02 14.39 16.75
N GLU A 25 -5.40 13.40 16.10
CA GLU A 25 -5.39 12.00 16.53
C GLU A 25 -4.79 11.86 17.94
N GLU A 26 -3.63 12.47 18.18
CA GLU A 26 -2.96 12.47 19.49
C GLU A 26 -3.86 13.10 20.57
N ALA A 27 -4.51 14.22 20.27
CA ALA A 27 -5.46 14.86 21.17
C ALA A 27 -6.70 13.96 21.44
N PHE A 28 -7.26 13.31 20.42
CA PHE A 28 -8.39 12.40 20.61
C PHE A 28 -8.02 11.16 21.41
N ILE A 29 -6.81 10.61 21.21
CA ILE A 29 -6.29 9.47 22.00
C ILE A 29 -6.15 9.87 23.48
N GLN A 30 -5.53 11.03 23.76
CA GLN A 30 -5.34 11.52 25.14
C GLN A 30 -6.67 11.72 25.87
N ASN A 31 -7.68 12.22 25.16
CA ASN A 31 -9.01 12.44 25.71
C ASN A 31 -9.93 11.22 25.61
N LYS A 32 -9.43 10.08 25.12
CA LYS A 32 -10.19 8.83 24.91
C LYS A 32 -11.46 9.03 24.07
N ILE A 33 -11.41 9.96 23.11
CA ILE A 33 -12.52 10.26 22.20
C ILE A 33 -12.43 9.28 21.01
N PRO A 34 -13.49 8.52 20.70
CA PRO A 34 -13.48 7.66 19.52
C PRO A 34 -13.46 8.51 18.25
N TYR A 35 -12.56 8.19 17.32
CA TYR A 35 -12.41 8.89 16.06
C TYR A 35 -12.14 7.92 14.91
N GLN A 36 -12.44 8.35 13.69
CA GLN A 36 -12.11 7.64 12.46
C GLN A 36 -11.51 8.61 11.46
N ILE A 37 -10.35 8.25 10.91
CA ILE A 37 -9.71 9.04 9.85
C ILE A 37 -10.24 8.55 8.51
N VAL A 38 -10.83 9.47 7.76
CA VAL A 38 -11.20 9.24 6.37
C VAL A 38 -9.99 9.63 5.50
N ARG A 39 -9.51 8.71 4.64
CA ARG A 39 -8.33 8.94 3.78
C ARG A 39 -6.99 9.18 4.51
N GLY A 40 -6.77 8.52 5.65
CA GLY A 40 -5.43 8.42 6.28
C GLY A 40 -4.42 7.67 5.40
N VAL A 41 -3.26 7.27 5.95
CA VAL A 41 -2.21 6.53 5.21
C VAL A 41 -2.85 5.44 4.35
N GLU A 42 -2.83 5.64 3.03
CA GLU A 42 -3.58 4.83 2.07
C GLU A 42 -3.33 3.35 2.37
N PHE A 43 -4.35 2.65 2.86
CA PHE A 43 -4.26 1.24 3.24
C PHE A 43 -3.66 0.40 2.10
N TYR A 44 -4.07 0.69 0.86
CA TYR A 44 -3.57 0.06 -0.35
C TYR A 44 -2.15 0.45 -0.73
N ASN A 45 -1.59 1.52 -0.16
CA ASN A 45 -0.20 1.92 -0.38
C ASN A 45 0.78 1.19 0.53
N ARG A 46 0.31 0.50 1.57
CA ARG A 46 1.21 -0.26 2.44
C ARG A 46 1.93 -1.33 1.64
N LYS A 47 3.20 -1.58 1.99
CA LYS A 47 4.08 -2.46 1.20
C LYS A 47 3.50 -3.86 1.11
N GLU A 48 3.07 -4.41 2.24
CA GLU A 48 2.47 -5.73 2.37
C GLU A 48 1.20 -5.89 1.54
N ILE A 49 0.34 -4.86 1.51
CA ILE A 49 -0.90 -4.88 0.72
C ILE A 49 -0.59 -4.85 -0.77
N ARG A 50 0.34 -4.00 -1.21
CA ARG A 50 0.75 -3.92 -2.62
C ARG A 50 1.45 -5.20 -3.09
N ASP A 51 2.26 -5.82 -2.24
CA ASP A 51 2.96 -7.07 -2.56
C ASP A 51 1.96 -8.21 -2.74
N LEU A 52 0.97 -8.34 -1.84
CA LEU A 52 -0.10 -9.32 -1.97
C LEU A 52 -0.94 -9.10 -3.25
N LEU A 53 -1.31 -7.84 -3.53
CA LEU A 53 -2.04 -7.51 -4.76
C LEU A 53 -1.23 -7.86 -6.01
N ALA A 54 0.09 -7.68 -5.99
CA ALA A 54 0.95 -8.06 -7.10
C ALA A 54 1.02 -9.59 -7.29
N TYR A 55 0.99 -10.38 -6.21
CA TYR A 55 0.83 -11.84 -6.32
C TYR A 55 -0.48 -12.21 -7.00
N LEU A 56 -1.60 -11.66 -6.54
CA LEU A 56 -2.92 -11.95 -7.13
C LEU A 56 -2.99 -11.51 -8.60
N LYS A 57 -2.40 -10.36 -8.94
CA LYS A 57 -2.32 -9.88 -10.32
C LYS A 57 -1.58 -10.86 -11.23
N ILE A 58 -0.48 -11.46 -10.77
CA ILE A 58 0.27 -12.44 -11.57
C ILE A 58 -0.51 -13.74 -11.76
N LEU A 59 -1.29 -14.16 -10.76
CA LEU A 59 -2.15 -15.35 -10.90
C LEU A 59 -3.22 -15.16 -11.99
N VAL A 60 -3.77 -13.96 -12.11
CA VAL A 60 -4.82 -13.64 -13.10
C VAL A 60 -4.21 -13.27 -14.45
N ASN A 61 -3.13 -12.49 -14.43
CA ASN A 61 -2.42 -11.99 -15.60
C ASN A 61 -0.91 -12.21 -15.44
N PRO A 62 -0.38 -13.36 -15.87
CA PRO A 62 1.04 -13.65 -15.86
C PRO A 62 1.87 -12.62 -16.65
N ASN A 63 1.24 -11.86 -17.55
CA ASN A 63 1.92 -10.92 -18.44
C ASN A 63 2.29 -9.58 -17.78
N ASP A 64 1.87 -9.33 -16.53
CA ASP A 64 2.15 -8.09 -15.80
C ASP A 64 3.60 -8.04 -15.30
N LYS A 65 4.48 -7.46 -16.12
CA LYS A 65 5.91 -7.29 -15.79
C LYS A 65 6.12 -6.47 -14.51
N ILE A 66 5.27 -5.48 -14.24
CA ILE A 66 5.44 -4.57 -13.11
C ILE A 66 5.15 -5.32 -11.81
N ALA A 67 4.05 -6.06 -11.78
CA ALA A 67 3.71 -6.92 -10.65
C ALA A 67 4.80 -7.97 -10.41
N LEU A 68 5.27 -8.66 -11.47
CA LEU A 68 6.29 -9.71 -11.35
C LEU A 68 7.59 -9.17 -10.75
N LEU A 69 8.14 -8.08 -11.30
CA LEU A 69 9.39 -7.48 -10.81
C LEU A 69 9.31 -7.00 -9.37
N ARG A 70 8.11 -6.61 -8.91
CA ARG A 70 7.87 -6.22 -7.52
C ARG A 70 7.97 -7.41 -6.57
N ILE A 71 7.36 -8.54 -6.92
CA ILE A 71 7.25 -9.71 -6.03
C ILE A 71 8.34 -10.76 -6.23
N ILE A 72 9.13 -10.69 -7.32
CA ILE A 72 10.11 -11.71 -7.70
C ILE A 72 11.10 -12.03 -6.58
N ASN A 73 11.49 -11.03 -5.79
CA ASN A 73 12.42 -11.20 -4.66
C ASN A 73 11.78 -10.86 -3.30
N THR A 74 10.45 -10.92 -3.20
CA THR A 74 9.71 -10.71 -1.94
C THR A 74 8.75 -11.89 -1.70
N PRO A 75 9.00 -12.84 -0.78
CA PRO A 75 10.14 -12.93 0.15
C PRO A 75 11.48 -13.11 -0.57
N VAL A 76 12.59 -12.92 0.15
CA VAL A 76 13.94 -12.95 -0.44
C VAL A 76 14.21 -14.34 -1.04
N ARG A 77 14.50 -14.37 -2.34
CA ARG A 77 14.81 -15.57 -3.13
C ARG A 77 16.25 -15.60 -3.65
N GLY A 78 17.06 -14.61 -3.29
CA GLY A 78 18.41 -14.46 -3.85
C GLY A 78 18.42 -13.97 -5.30
N ILE A 79 17.30 -13.46 -5.81
CA ILE A 79 17.20 -12.95 -7.19
C ILE A 79 17.62 -11.48 -7.20
N GLY A 80 18.86 -11.24 -7.58
CA GLY A 80 19.44 -9.90 -7.72
C GLY A 80 19.14 -9.24 -9.07
N LYS A 81 19.47 -7.95 -9.16
CA LYS A 81 19.31 -7.15 -10.39
C LYS A 81 20.05 -7.76 -11.59
N THR A 82 21.27 -8.25 -11.38
CA THR A 82 22.09 -8.87 -12.43
C THR A 82 21.43 -10.12 -13.04
N THR A 83 20.79 -10.94 -12.21
CA THR A 83 20.03 -12.11 -12.67
C THR A 83 18.82 -11.68 -13.51
N ILE A 84 18.07 -10.67 -13.05
CA ILE A 84 16.92 -10.13 -13.79
C ILE A 84 17.35 -9.56 -15.14
N ASP A 85 18.43 -8.80 -15.19
CA ASP A 85 18.93 -8.19 -16.42
C ASP A 85 19.42 -9.25 -17.42
N ARG A 86 20.06 -10.33 -16.95
CA ARG A 86 20.44 -11.47 -17.79
C ARG A 86 19.22 -12.17 -18.40
N ILE A 87 18.19 -12.44 -17.60
CA ILE A 87 16.94 -13.08 -18.07
C ILE A 87 16.26 -12.17 -19.11
N ARG A 88 16.22 -10.86 -18.89
CA ARG A 88 15.68 -9.91 -19.88
C ARG A 88 16.45 -9.93 -21.19
N ALA A 89 17.79 -9.88 -21.13
CA ALA A 89 18.63 -9.90 -22.32
C ALA A 89 18.43 -11.20 -23.11
N TYR A 90 18.33 -12.33 -22.41
CA TYR A 90 18.05 -13.64 -23.01
C TYR A 90 16.67 -13.68 -23.67
N ALA A 91 15.65 -13.15 -22.99
CA ALA A 91 14.29 -13.09 -23.52
C ALA A 91 14.21 -12.28 -24.83
N ILE A 92 14.87 -11.12 -24.84
CA ILE A 92 14.96 -10.24 -26.02
C ILE A 92 15.67 -10.95 -27.18
N SER A 93 16.80 -11.63 -26.93
CA SER A 93 17.57 -12.26 -27.99
C SER A 93 16.87 -13.47 -28.63
N HIS A 94 15.98 -14.13 -27.88
CA HIS A 94 15.24 -15.30 -28.37
C HIS A 94 13.82 -14.97 -28.82
N ASN A 95 13.42 -13.69 -28.84
CA ASN A 95 12.04 -13.25 -29.07
C ASN A 95 11.01 -13.99 -28.19
N ILE A 96 11.42 -14.38 -26.98
CA ILE A 96 10.53 -14.99 -25.99
C ILE A 96 10.13 -13.94 -24.96
N THR A 97 8.99 -14.13 -24.34
CA THR A 97 8.54 -13.20 -23.31
C THR A 97 9.36 -13.43 -22.03
N PHE A 98 9.39 -12.45 -21.12
CA PHE A 98 10.13 -12.54 -19.84
C PHE A 98 9.56 -13.65 -18.91
N TYR A 99 8.46 -14.27 -19.32
CA TYR A 99 7.74 -15.39 -18.72
C TYR A 99 7.48 -16.44 -19.81
#